data_AF-W2IL79-F1
#
_entry.id   AF-W2IL79-F1
#
_cell.length_a   1.000
_cell.length_b   1.000
_cell.length_c   1.000
_cell.angle_alpha   90.00
_cell.angle_beta   90.00
_cell.angle_gamma   90.00
#
_symmetry.space_group_name_H-M   'P 1'
#
loop_
_entity.id
_entity.type
_entity.pdbx_description
1 polymer ?
#
loop_
_entity_poly.entity_id
_entity_poly.type
_entity_poly.pdbx_seq_one_letter_code
_entity_poly.pdbx_strand_id
1 'polypeptide(L)'
;MSLADNDEDELPVHTRHFAVANVRGTLGRLPLRMVFYALNGVALFVLLSLCISMHSTISRLESQTVDSVETGSDIRQETTKAREDLNAGAMHYISNNGPGLPRYMLGLCYHWFLEQSYRAYGVRKGWLKPDEYVAFSEQAYGVEILKLCTGDADSEQQKACRVAGDEMWMNSTEGGEVPELYYLQSGLKESIFPQSVCKYYTNPGNDTLCPGLEAAQAAGNPLKFELSSMTTKYEDMSVREHLVRKNQAMPLSTPIAMITHYYPCIGAFASNHHCQPETCTLCPGDMATTTCCIPLKGGRNRNMEGEFFSHRSMSIEGGHAMLLVGYNDAFLTREGFTGGLIVKNSWADGPTQGSHSLAYWMQEVSDWEERSVCPNSYNPFNWYQCGNEGISSKQDGNETQEYNEGVEDCLSEETKTFADVNIQPLQLKCKDPELCRVDGDFTYFVRNTTDWGDRMTVMCLWEYSEKQHVAREICLPPMLEVYIARTLAPVEEEVKENDTDRCGFYFIPYVALRQWIAQFQGFFVNSFGIQWDPQSYAANKDLHPEFDYSLLEASTKKQNHSEFLGPFPYAKVVQHFQ
;
A
#
# COMPACT_ATOMS: atom_id res chain seq x y z
N MET A 1 -8.96 56.55 19.99
CA MET A 1 -9.81 57.73 20.17
C MET A 1 -10.90 57.66 19.09
N SER A 2 -12.13 57.34 19.51
CA SER A 2 -13.45 57.46 18.83
C SER A 2 -13.63 56.76 17.47
N LEU A 3 -14.33 55.61 17.38
CA LEU A 3 -15.81 55.36 17.34
C LEU A 3 -16.44 55.71 15.98
N ALA A 4 -16.91 54.70 15.22
CA ALA A 4 -18.28 54.10 15.21
C ALA A 4 -19.12 54.76 14.09
N ASP A 5 -20.10 54.16 13.41
CA ASP A 5 -20.96 52.99 13.68
C ASP A 5 -21.74 52.62 12.39
N ASN A 6 -22.54 51.54 12.47
CA ASN A 6 -23.73 51.15 11.66
C ASN A 6 -23.59 49.79 10.96
N ASP A 7 -24.55 48.87 11.00
CA ASP A 7 -25.74 48.69 11.85
C ASP A 7 -26.26 47.27 11.52
N GLU A 8 -26.71 46.54 12.54
CA GLU A 8 -27.46 45.29 12.41
C GLU A 8 -28.97 45.61 12.38
N ASP A 9 -29.71 45.00 11.46
CA ASP A 9 -31.17 45.09 11.38
C ASP A 9 -31.84 43.96 12.20
N GLU A 10 -32.51 44.36 13.28
CA GLU A 10 -33.54 43.57 13.98
C GLU A 10 -34.90 44.33 13.97
N LEU A 11 -35.99 43.55 14.09
CA LEU A 11 -37.39 43.87 14.50
C LEU A 11 -38.48 43.84 13.39
N PRO A 12 -39.78 43.64 13.70
CA PRO A 12 -40.41 43.36 15.01
C PRO A 12 -41.44 42.20 15.06
N VAL A 13 -41.72 41.80 16.30
CA VAL A 13 -42.83 40.96 16.76
C VAL A 13 -44.16 41.73 16.73
N HIS A 14 -45.23 41.13 16.21
CA HIS A 14 -46.61 41.59 16.41
C HIS A 14 -47.46 40.49 17.05
N THR A 15 -47.84 40.72 18.30
CA THR A 15 -48.77 39.92 19.10
C THR A 15 -50.22 40.16 18.65
N ARG A 16 -50.96 39.09 18.35
CA ARG A 16 -52.43 39.08 18.37
C ARG A 16 -52.94 37.90 19.19
N HIS A 17 -53.57 38.23 20.32
CA HIS A 17 -54.38 37.33 21.11
C HIS A 17 -55.62 36.87 20.32
N PHE A 18 -55.84 35.56 20.28
CA PHE A 18 -57.16 34.98 20.07
C PHE A 18 -57.47 34.05 21.24
N ALA A 19 -58.43 34.48 22.06
CA ALA A 19 -59.22 33.62 22.92
C ALA A 19 -60.47 33.15 22.18
N VAL A 20 -61.25 32.25 22.80
CA VAL A 20 -62.51 31.59 22.37
C VAL A 20 -62.25 30.21 21.76
N ALA A 21 -62.87 29.09 22.18
CA ALA A 21 -63.76 28.79 23.30
C ALA A 21 -63.68 27.29 23.62
N ASN A 22 -63.96 26.98 24.88
CA ASN A 22 -64.15 25.65 25.39
C ASN A 22 -65.52 25.12 24.91
N VAL A 23 -65.54 24.22 23.92
CA VAL A 23 -66.74 23.45 23.55
C VAL A 23 -66.44 21.97 23.75
N ARG A 24 -66.71 21.51 24.98
CA ARG A 24 -67.07 20.11 25.24
C ARG A 24 -68.45 19.87 24.61
N GLY A 25 -68.52 19.03 23.59
CA GLY A 25 -69.81 18.62 23.04
C GLY A 25 -69.70 17.69 21.84
N THR A 26 -69.74 16.38 22.12
CA THR A 26 -70.24 15.32 21.24
C THR A 26 -69.57 15.11 19.87
N LEU A 27 -68.49 14.32 19.85
CA LEU A 27 -68.23 13.42 18.73
C LEU A 27 -68.13 11.98 19.28
N GLY A 28 -68.97 11.10 18.75
CA GLY A 28 -69.19 9.75 19.25
C GLY A 28 -67.92 8.91 19.30
N ARG A 29 -67.79 8.12 20.36
CA ARG A 29 -66.81 7.03 20.49
C ARG A 29 -66.94 6.07 19.32
N LEU A 30 -66.13 6.25 18.28
CA LEU A 30 -65.78 5.15 17.38
C LEU A 30 -64.84 4.21 18.16
N PRO A 31 -65.14 2.90 18.22
CA PRO A 31 -64.34 1.98 19.01
C PRO A 31 -62.91 1.96 18.45
N LEU A 32 -61.91 2.09 19.33
CA LEU A 32 -60.47 2.14 19.01
C LEU A 32 -60.04 1.04 18.02
N ARG A 33 -60.74 -0.11 18.03
CA ARG A 33 -60.58 -1.21 17.07
C ARG A 33 -60.80 -0.78 15.61
N MET A 34 -61.79 0.05 15.30
CA MET A 34 -62.06 0.50 13.92
C MET A 34 -60.92 1.37 13.37
N VAL A 35 -60.35 2.24 14.20
CA VAL A 35 -59.19 3.07 13.82
C VAL A 35 -57.93 2.21 13.63
N PHE A 36 -57.74 1.21 14.50
CA PHE A 36 -56.64 0.26 14.38
C PHE A 36 -56.74 -0.61 13.11
N TYR A 37 -57.94 -1.10 12.77
CA TYR A 37 -58.16 -1.84 11.52
C TYR A 37 -58.04 -0.96 10.28
N ALA A 38 -58.45 0.30 10.34
CA ALA A 38 -58.28 1.24 9.23
C ALA A 38 -56.80 1.55 8.95
N LEU A 39 -56.00 1.81 10.00
CA LEU A 39 -54.57 2.06 9.87
C LEU A 39 -53.81 0.82 9.36
N ASN A 40 -54.12 -0.37 9.88
CA ASN A 40 -53.52 -1.61 9.39
C ASN A 40 -53.97 -1.94 7.96
N GLY A 41 -55.22 -1.63 7.59
CA GLY A 41 -55.72 -1.79 6.24
C GLY A 41 -54.97 -0.89 5.24
N VAL A 42 -54.70 0.36 5.62
CA VAL A 42 -53.89 1.29 4.79
C VAL A 42 -52.46 0.79 4.66
N ALA A 43 -51.83 0.34 5.76
CA ALA A 43 -50.47 -0.22 5.71
C ALA A 43 -50.39 -1.47 4.81
N LEU A 44 -51.38 -2.36 4.89
CA LEU A 44 -51.46 -3.55 4.04
C LEU A 44 -51.64 -3.19 2.57
N PHE A 45 -52.44 -2.16 2.28
CA PHE A 45 -52.66 -1.67 0.91
C PHE A 45 -51.40 -1.06 0.30
N VAL A 46 -50.61 -0.32 1.10
CA VAL A 46 -49.31 0.22 0.67
C VAL A 46 -48.32 -0.91 0.39
N LEU A 47 -48.23 -1.91 1.27
CA LEU A 47 -47.37 -3.08 1.07
C LEU A 47 -47.76 -3.88 -0.18
N LEU A 48 -49.05 -4.10 -0.42
CA LEU A 48 -49.56 -4.75 -1.63
C LEU A 48 -49.22 -3.95 -2.89
N SER A 49 -49.36 -2.63 -2.84
CA SER A 49 -49.02 -1.75 -3.98
C SER A 49 -47.53 -1.78 -4.30
N LEU A 50 -46.67 -1.82 -3.27
CA LEU A 50 -45.22 -1.98 -3.44
C LEU A 50 -44.86 -3.36 -4.01
N CYS A 51 -45.51 -4.43 -3.55
CA CYS A 51 -45.30 -5.78 -4.08
C CYS A 51 -45.71 -5.89 -5.55
N ILE A 52 -46.84 -5.30 -5.94
CA ILE A 52 -47.29 -5.26 -7.35
C ILE A 52 -46.33 -4.46 -8.21
N SER A 53 -45.84 -3.32 -7.70
CA SER A 53 -44.84 -2.49 -8.40
C SER A 53 -43.53 -3.26 -8.63
N MET A 54 -43.00 -3.91 -7.58
CA MET A 54 -41.81 -4.76 -7.69
C MET A 54 -42.01 -5.92 -8.65
N HIS A 55 -43.16 -6.61 -8.58
CA HIS A 55 -43.47 -7.72 -9.49
C HIS A 55 -43.54 -7.25 -10.94
N SER A 56 -44.17 -6.10 -11.21
CA SER A 56 -44.21 -5.53 -12.57
C SER A 56 -42.82 -5.15 -13.09
N THR A 57 -41.91 -4.71 -12.20
CA THR A 57 -40.54 -4.35 -12.55
C THR A 57 -39.71 -5.59 -12.84
N ILE A 58 -39.86 -6.65 -12.04
CA ILE A 58 -39.21 -7.94 -12.25
C ILE A 58 -39.69 -8.60 -13.55
N SER A 59 -41.00 -8.65 -13.79
CA SER A 59 -41.53 -9.21 -15.04
C SER A 59 -41.11 -8.44 -16.29
N ARG A 60 -40.86 -7.12 -16.17
CA ARG A 60 -40.32 -6.30 -17.26
C ARG A 60 -38.82 -6.52 -17.49
N LEU A 61 -38.05 -6.81 -16.44
CA LEU A 61 -36.64 -7.23 -16.56
C LEU A 61 -36.54 -8.64 -17.16
N GLU A 62 -37.47 -9.53 -16.81
CA GLU A 62 -37.57 -10.88 -17.38
C GLU A 62 -38.01 -10.86 -18.85
N SER A 63 -38.94 -9.98 -19.26
CA SER A 63 -39.30 -9.85 -20.67
C SER A 63 -38.17 -9.27 -21.53
N GLN A 64 -37.36 -8.35 -20.99
CA GLN A 64 -36.18 -7.80 -21.68
C GLN A 64 -35.04 -8.83 -21.84
N THR A 65 -34.93 -9.79 -20.92
CA THR A 65 -33.95 -10.87 -21.02
C THR A 65 -34.37 -11.96 -22.01
N VAL A 66 -35.68 -12.15 -22.27
CA VAL A 66 -36.17 -13.12 -23.24
C VAL A 66 -36.17 -12.58 -24.68
N ASP A 67 -36.52 -11.31 -24.92
CA ASP A 67 -36.49 -10.71 -26.27
C ASP A 67 -35.07 -10.50 -26.83
N SER A 68 -34.05 -10.51 -25.96
CA SER A 68 -32.63 -10.43 -26.36
C SER A 68 -32.07 -11.75 -26.93
N VAL A 69 -32.81 -12.86 -26.81
CA VAL A 69 -32.33 -14.21 -27.17
C VAL A 69 -32.73 -14.62 -28.60
N GLU A 70 -33.76 -14.02 -29.21
CA GLU A 70 -34.28 -14.46 -30.52
C GLU A 70 -33.81 -13.65 -31.76
N THR A 71 -32.99 -12.59 -31.62
CA THR A 71 -32.52 -11.79 -32.77
C THR A 71 -30.99 -11.76 -32.96
N GLY A 72 -30.25 -12.69 -32.36
CA GLY A 72 -28.77 -12.67 -32.31
C GLY A 72 -28.01 -13.67 -33.19
N SER A 73 -28.59 -14.25 -34.24
CA SER A 73 -27.90 -15.33 -34.99
C SER A 73 -26.86 -14.86 -36.00
N ASP A 74 -26.90 -13.61 -36.49
CA ASP A 74 -25.93 -13.10 -37.49
C ASP A 74 -24.82 -12.21 -36.91
N ILE A 75 -24.89 -11.84 -35.62
CA ILE A 75 -23.82 -11.09 -34.91
C ILE A 75 -22.82 -12.04 -34.21
N ARG A 76 -23.11 -13.34 -34.21
CA ARG A 76 -22.42 -14.34 -33.38
C ARG A 76 -21.04 -14.76 -33.89
N GLN A 77 -20.67 -14.42 -35.13
CA GLN A 77 -19.40 -14.86 -35.73
C GLN A 77 -18.27 -13.82 -35.65
N GLU A 78 -18.59 -12.51 -35.52
CA GLU A 78 -17.57 -11.47 -35.28
C GLU A 78 -17.31 -11.22 -33.78
N THR A 79 -18.30 -11.45 -32.90
CA THR A 79 -18.12 -11.27 -31.45
C THR A 79 -17.45 -12.45 -30.75
N THR A 80 -17.47 -13.66 -31.33
CA THR A 80 -16.79 -14.82 -30.72
C THR A 80 -15.28 -14.70 -30.77
N LYS A 81 -14.71 -14.08 -31.81
CA LYS A 81 -13.26 -13.86 -31.91
C LYS A 81 -12.74 -12.74 -31.00
N ALA A 82 -13.58 -11.77 -30.64
CA ALA A 82 -13.22 -10.69 -29.72
C ALA A 82 -13.45 -11.05 -28.23
N ARG A 83 -14.26 -12.09 -27.94
CA ARG A 83 -14.59 -12.50 -26.57
C ARG A 83 -13.74 -13.66 -26.06
N GLU A 84 -13.05 -14.40 -26.94
CA GLU A 84 -12.06 -15.41 -26.53
C GLU A 84 -10.72 -14.79 -26.09
N ASP A 85 -10.41 -13.54 -26.47
CA ASP A 85 -9.14 -12.87 -26.15
C ASP A 85 -9.15 -11.99 -24.87
N LEU A 86 -10.28 -11.92 -24.14
CA LEU A 86 -10.43 -11.07 -22.93
C LEU A 86 -10.97 -11.82 -21.71
N ASN A 87 -10.74 -13.14 -21.62
CA ASN A 87 -10.75 -13.84 -20.34
C ASN A 87 -9.43 -13.56 -19.60
N ALA A 88 -9.24 -12.32 -19.17
CA ALA A 88 -8.27 -12.06 -18.11
C ALA A 88 -8.76 -12.82 -16.87
N GLY A 89 -7.94 -13.72 -16.34
CA GLY A 89 -8.27 -14.40 -15.09
C GLY A 89 -8.47 -13.40 -13.95
N ALA A 90 -8.94 -13.89 -12.80
CA ALA A 90 -9.04 -13.10 -11.56
C ALA A 90 -7.70 -12.50 -11.11
N MET A 91 -6.58 -12.91 -11.72
CA MET A 91 -5.26 -12.40 -11.46
C MET A 91 -4.53 -12.21 -12.79
N HIS A 92 -3.78 -11.12 -12.90
CA HIS A 92 -2.89 -10.88 -14.02
C HIS A 92 -1.73 -10.04 -13.55
N TYR A 93 -0.53 -10.44 -13.94
CA TYR A 93 0.66 -9.63 -13.81
C TYR A 93 1.43 -9.68 -15.11
N ILE A 94 2.33 -8.73 -15.27
CA ILE A 94 3.22 -8.68 -16.42
C ILE A 94 4.27 -9.78 -16.25
N SER A 95 3.89 -10.98 -16.68
CA SER A 95 4.76 -12.15 -16.70
C SER A 95 5.72 -12.03 -17.87
N ASN A 96 6.90 -11.51 -17.56
CA ASN A 96 8.17 -11.85 -18.18
C ASN A 96 9.21 -11.49 -17.13
N ASN A 97 9.57 -12.44 -16.28
CA ASN A 97 10.66 -12.42 -15.29
C ASN A 97 11.09 -11.02 -14.82
N GLY A 98 10.63 -10.61 -13.65
CA GLY A 98 11.32 -9.63 -12.80
C GLY A 98 11.43 -10.27 -11.41
N PRO A 99 12.34 -9.80 -10.51
CA PRO A 99 12.54 -8.37 -10.34
C PRO A 99 13.95 -7.93 -9.87
N GLY A 100 14.06 -6.62 -9.60
CA GLY A 100 15.14 -5.99 -8.86
C GLY A 100 15.38 -4.57 -9.32
N LEU A 101 14.51 -3.66 -8.87
CA LEU A 101 14.73 -2.23 -9.05
C LEU A 101 15.60 -1.75 -7.89
N PRO A 102 16.66 -0.96 -8.15
CA PRO A 102 17.64 -0.62 -7.13
C PRO A 102 17.06 0.05 -5.88
N ARG A 103 17.77 -0.21 -4.80
CA ARG A 103 17.60 0.22 -3.41
C ARG A 103 17.37 1.74 -3.28
N TYR A 104 16.29 2.11 -2.61
CA TYR A 104 15.96 3.47 -2.13
C TYR A 104 15.82 4.52 -3.23
N MET A 105 14.63 5.09 -3.49
CA MET A 105 14.57 6.25 -4.39
C MET A 105 13.38 7.19 -4.25
N LEU A 106 13.68 8.48 -4.44
CA LEU A 106 12.76 9.61 -4.58
C LEU A 106 12.29 9.77 -6.03
N GLY A 107 11.01 10.10 -6.22
CA GLY A 107 10.48 10.87 -7.35
C GLY A 107 10.33 10.21 -8.74
N LEU A 108 11.22 9.30 -9.19
CA LEU A 108 11.34 9.02 -10.64
C LEU A 108 10.97 7.58 -11.08
N CYS A 109 9.71 7.18 -10.87
CA CYS A 109 9.22 5.85 -11.29
C CYS A 109 9.21 5.60 -12.81
N TYR A 110 9.44 6.64 -13.62
CA TYR A 110 9.50 6.56 -15.09
C TYR A 110 10.73 5.77 -15.55
N HIS A 111 11.81 5.82 -14.78
CA HIS A 111 13.04 5.10 -15.03
C HIS A 111 12.83 3.59 -15.09
N TRP A 112 12.11 3.05 -14.11
CA TRP A 112 11.80 1.63 -13.99
C TRP A 112 10.90 1.11 -15.10
N PHE A 113 9.99 1.97 -15.59
CA PHE A 113 9.24 1.67 -16.79
C PHE A 113 10.15 1.55 -18.02
N LEU A 114 11.15 2.43 -18.16
CA LEU A 114 12.11 2.36 -19.27
C LEU A 114 12.94 1.07 -19.21
N GLU A 115 13.45 0.68 -18.04
CA GLU A 115 14.15 -0.60 -17.85
C GLU A 115 13.28 -1.81 -18.23
N GLN A 116 12.03 -1.84 -17.76
CA GLN A 116 11.09 -2.91 -18.09
C GLN A 116 10.81 -2.95 -19.59
N SER A 117 10.61 -1.78 -20.22
CA SER A 117 10.36 -1.68 -21.65
C SER A 117 11.56 -2.13 -22.49
N TYR A 118 12.78 -1.80 -22.05
CA TYR A 118 14.04 -2.21 -22.66
C TYR A 118 14.16 -3.73 -22.62
N ARG A 119 13.98 -4.31 -21.43
CA ARG A 119 14.06 -5.76 -21.26
C ARG A 119 13.00 -6.48 -22.11
N ALA A 120 11.75 -6.04 -22.05
CA ALA A 120 10.65 -6.66 -22.80
C ALA A 120 10.89 -6.62 -24.32
N TYR A 121 11.50 -5.55 -24.82
CA TYR A 121 11.85 -5.43 -26.23
C TYR A 121 13.06 -6.32 -26.60
N GLY A 122 14.12 -6.30 -25.80
CA GLY A 122 15.32 -7.13 -25.99
C GLY A 122 15.03 -8.62 -25.99
N VAL A 123 14.26 -9.10 -25.01
CA VAL A 123 13.86 -10.53 -24.91
C VAL A 123 13.02 -10.93 -26.14
N ARG A 124 12.06 -10.10 -26.55
CA ARG A 124 11.22 -10.37 -27.73
C ARG A 124 12.02 -10.47 -29.02
N LYS A 125 13.12 -9.71 -29.13
CA LYS A 125 14.02 -9.73 -30.30
C LYS A 125 15.12 -10.79 -30.19
N GLY A 126 15.28 -11.43 -29.04
CA GLY A 126 16.38 -12.37 -28.78
C GLY A 126 17.74 -11.69 -28.54
N TRP A 127 17.75 -10.39 -28.23
CA TRP A 127 18.97 -9.63 -27.93
C TRP A 127 19.35 -9.62 -26.45
N LEU A 128 18.46 -10.13 -25.59
CA LEU A 128 18.67 -10.29 -24.16
C LEU A 128 18.11 -11.64 -23.73
N LYS A 129 18.77 -12.35 -22.81
CA LYS A 129 18.25 -13.64 -22.32
C LYS A 129 17.01 -13.43 -21.44
N PRO A 130 16.13 -14.45 -21.30
CA PRO A 130 14.97 -14.35 -20.42
C PRO A 130 15.31 -14.07 -18.95
N ASP A 131 16.48 -14.47 -18.47
CA ASP A 131 16.96 -14.24 -17.09
C ASP A 131 17.80 -12.96 -16.95
N GLU A 132 17.95 -12.16 -18.00
CA GLU A 132 18.80 -10.97 -18.00
C GLU A 132 17.96 -9.68 -17.97
N TYR A 133 18.53 -8.65 -17.35
CA TYR A 133 18.03 -7.28 -17.37
C TYR A 133 19.19 -6.29 -17.34
N VAL A 134 18.93 -5.05 -17.74
CA VAL A 134 19.90 -3.95 -17.64
C VAL A 134 19.35 -2.96 -16.63
N ALA A 135 20.15 -2.67 -15.60
CA ALA A 135 19.86 -1.58 -14.68
C ALA A 135 20.33 -0.26 -15.31
N PHE A 136 19.48 0.75 -15.28
CA PHE A 136 19.78 2.11 -15.69
C PHE A 136 20.14 2.95 -14.44
N SER A 137 20.72 4.13 -14.65
CA SER A 137 21.07 5.05 -13.56
C SER A 137 19.97 6.08 -13.33
N GLU A 138 19.31 6.00 -12.18
CA GLU A 138 18.28 6.95 -11.78
C GLU A 138 18.88 8.33 -11.53
N GLN A 139 20.09 8.37 -10.96
CA GLN A 139 20.81 9.62 -10.76
C GLN A 139 21.10 10.32 -12.08
N ALA A 140 21.62 9.60 -13.09
CA ALA A 140 21.86 10.18 -14.40
C ALA A 140 20.56 10.65 -15.06
N TYR A 141 19.48 9.88 -14.93
CA TYR A 141 18.16 10.25 -15.44
C TYR A 141 17.63 11.53 -14.78
N GLY A 142 17.73 11.64 -13.45
CA GLY A 142 17.37 12.84 -12.70
C GLY A 142 18.17 14.07 -13.14
N VAL A 143 19.50 13.94 -13.28
CA VAL A 143 20.37 15.03 -13.75
C VAL A 143 19.96 15.51 -15.15
N GLU A 144 19.68 14.59 -16.07
CA GLU A 144 19.28 14.92 -17.44
C GLU A 144 17.91 15.58 -17.49
N ILE A 145 16.95 15.13 -16.67
CA ILE A 145 15.66 15.83 -16.56
C ILE A 145 15.85 17.23 -15.98
N LEU A 146 16.60 17.38 -14.88
CA LEU A 146 16.85 18.69 -14.27
C LEU A 146 17.46 19.65 -15.30
N LYS A 147 18.45 19.19 -16.09
CA LYS A 147 19.06 19.97 -17.16
C LYS A 147 18.04 20.47 -18.20
N LEU A 148 17.04 19.64 -18.55
CA LEU A 148 15.95 20.04 -19.44
C LEU A 148 14.96 21.02 -18.77
N CYS A 149 14.67 20.81 -17.48
CA CYS A 149 13.72 21.60 -16.71
C CYS A 149 14.29 22.93 -16.18
N THR A 150 15.61 23.08 -16.08
CA THR A 150 16.29 24.32 -15.67
C THR A 150 16.91 25.07 -16.84
N GLY A 151 16.62 24.65 -18.07
CA GLY A 151 17.07 25.30 -19.29
C GLY A 151 16.44 26.69 -19.50
N ASP A 152 16.54 27.21 -20.72
CA ASP A 152 16.02 28.54 -21.06
C ASP A 152 14.55 28.70 -20.64
N ALA A 153 14.24 29.83 -20.00
CA ALA A 153 12.93 30.06 -19.38
C ALA A 153 11.75 30.07 -20.36
N ASP A 154 12.03 30.28 -21.64
CA ASP A 154 11.03 30.29 -22.72
C ASP A 154 11.02 28.99 -23.53
N SER A 155 11.88 28.02 -23.20
CA SER A 155 11.90 26.71 -23.87
C SER A 155 10.64 25.90 -23.56
N GLU A 156 10.20 25.09 -24.52
CA GLU A 156 9.02 24.24 -24.35
C GLU A 156 9.22 23.18 -23.26
N GLN A 157 10.46 22.68 -23.11
CA GLN A 157 10.85 21.73 -22.08
C GLN A 157 10.69 22.35 -20.68
N GLN A 158 11.21 23.56 -20.49
CA GLN A 158 11.13 24.21 -19.18
C GLN A 158 9.68 24.57 -18.83
N LYS A 159 8.85 24.99 -19.80
CA LYS A 159 7.41 25.20 -19.58
C LYS A 159 6.70 23.91 -19.18
N ALA A 160 7.06 22.77 -19.76
CA ALA A 160 6.46 21.48 -19.44
C ALA A 160 6.75 21.03 -17.99
N CYS A 161 7.89 21.42 -17.41
CA CYS A 161 8.24 21.10 -16.03
C CYS A 161 7.63 22.06 -14.99
N ARG A 162 6.89 23.10 -15.39
CA ARG A 162 6.24 24.05 -14.47
C ARG A 162 4.90 23.52 -13.98
N VAL A 163 4.90 22.35 -13.37
CA VAL A 163 3.71 21.79 -12.72
C VAL A 163 3.59 22.37 -11.30
N ALA A 164 2.36 22.70 -10.90
CA ALA A 164 2.11 23.28 -9.59
C ALA A 164 2.39 22.26 -8.48
N GLY A 165 3.30 22.60 -7.57
CA GLY A 165 3.73 21.71 -6.47
C GLY A 165 5.07 21.03 -6.72
N ASP A 166 5.61 21.09 -7.94
CA ASP A 166 6.89 20.48 -8.30
C ASP A 166 8.06 21.47 -8.21
N GLU A 167 9.23 20.94 -7.86
CA GLU A 167 10.47 21.71 -7.71
C GLU A 167 11.53 21.39 -8.78
N MET A 168 11.16 20.65 -9.83
CA MET A 168 12.08 20.24 -10.90
C MET A 168 12.66 21.42 -11.70
N TRP A 169 11.84 22.44 -11.94
CA TRP A 169 12.28 23.71 -12.53
C TRP A 169 13.11 24.58 -11.57
N MET A 170 13.21 24.19 -10.29
CA MET A 170 14.03 24.80 -9.24
C MET A 170 15.28 23.97 -8.89
N ASN A 171 15.72 23.09 -9.80
CA ASN A 171 16.94 22.28 -9.64
C ASN A 171 16.88 21.28 -8.47
N SER A 172 15.69 20.74 -8.20
CA SER A 172 15.40 19.73 -7.18
C SER A 172 14.65 18.57 -7.81
N THR A 173 14.96 17.33 -7.43
CA THR A 173 14.16 16.15 -7.84
C THR A 173 12.97 15.90 -6.90
N GLU A 174 12.69 16.83 -5.98
CA GLU A 174 11.46 16.82 -5.20
C GLU A 174 10.28 17.26 -6.08
N GLY A 175 9.30 16.37 -6.21
CA GLY A 175 8.20 16.49 -7.18
C GLY A 175 8.50 15.78 -8.51
N GLY A 176 7.62 16.03 -9.49
CA GLY A 176 7.74 15.50 -10.84
C GLY A 176 6.62 14.55 -11.23
N GLU A 177 6.17 14.67 -12.48
CA GLU A 177 4.96 13.99 -12.94
C GLU A 177 5.21 12.98 -14.08
N VAL A 178 4.47 11.87 -14.08
CA VAL A 178 4.61 10.81 -15.09
C VAL A 178 4.55 11.31 -16.54
N PRO A 179 3.66 12.25 -16.88
CA PRO A 179 3.60 12.78 -18.24
C PRO A 179 4.86 13.54 -18.68
N GLU A 180 5.80 13.87 -17.80
CA GLU A 180 7.06 14.51 -18.17
C GLU A 180 7.85 13.68 -19.18
N LEU A 181 7.82 12.35 -19.10
CA LEU A 181 8.46 11.48 -20.10
C LEU A 181 7.93 11.77 -21.52
N TYR A 182 6.63 12.11 -21.65
CA TYR A 182 6.03 12.48 -22.93
C TYR A 182 6.46 13.88 -23.38
N TYR A 183 6.46 14.86 -22.47
CA TYR A 183 6.81 16.23 -22.81
C TYR A 183 8.30 16.43 -23.10
N LEU A 184 9.15 15.70 -22.38
CA LEU A 184 10.60 15.78 -22.49
C LEU A 184 11.18 14.76 -23.46
N GLN A 185 10.34 13.97 -24.15
CA GLN A 185 10.75 12.87 -25.02
C GLN A 185 11.88 13.25 -26.00
N SER A 186 11.82 14.45 -26.60
CA SER A 186 12.81 14.90 -27.58
C SER A 186 14.19 15.12 -26.97
N GLY A 187 14.25 15.56 -25.72
CA GLY A 187 15.50 15.71 -24.97
C GLY A 187 15.99 14.40 -24.36
N LEU A 188 15.07 13.50 -24.00
CA LEU A 188 15.39 12.26 -23.29
C LEU A 188 15.81 11.09 -24.19
N LYS A 189 15.58 11.15 -25.51
CA LYS A 189 15.79 10.01 -26.44
C LYS A 189 17.15 9.31 -26.30
N GLU A 190 18.21 10.06 -26.01
CA GLU A 190 19.61 9.58 -25.92
C GLU A 190 20.23 9.86 -24.53
N SER A 191 19.39 10.21 -23.55
CA SER A 191 19.79 10.65 -22.19
C SER A 191 19.50 9.60 -21.10
N ILE A 192 19.38 8.33 -21.47
CA ILE A 192 19.30 7.20 -20.52
C ILE A 192 20.67 6.54 -20.45
N PHE A 193 21.18 6.33 -19.25
CA PHE A 193 22.52 5.77 -19.05
C PHE A 193 22.46 4.50 -18.19
N PRO A 194 23.38 3.53 -18.38
CA PRO A 194 23.48 2.35 -17.53
C PRO A 194 23.81 2.71 -16.08
N GLN A 195 23.37 1.90 -15.12
CA GLN A 195 23.58 2.12 -13.68
C GLN A 195 25.04 2.37 -13.31
N SER A 196 25.98 1.72 -13.99
CA SER A 196 27.42 1.82 -13.73
C SER A 196 28.02 3.20 -14.02
N VAL A 197 27.29 4.13 -14.64
CA VAL A 197 27.80 5.49 -14.92
C VAL A 197 28.05 6.30 -13.64
N CYS A 198 27.16 6.19 -12.66
CA CYS A 198 27.31 6.83 -11.35
C CYS A 198 26.38 6.16 -10.33
N LYS A 199 26.79 6.18 -9.06
CA LYS A 199 25.94 5.70 -7.96
C LYS A 199 24.78 6.65 -7.72
N TYR A 200 23.71 6.14 -7.13
CA TYR A 200 22.63 6.96 -6.59
C TYR A 200 23.06 7.66 -5.29
N TYR A 201 22.71 8.94 -5.14
CA TYR A 201 23.00 9.71 -3.94
C TYR A 201 21.70 9.94 -3.15
N THR A 202 21.63 9.42 -1.94
CA THR A 202 20.44 9.50 -1.07
C THR A 202 20.37 10.77 -0.23
N ASN A 203 21.46 11.53 -0.16
CA ASN A 203 21.54 12.72 0.69
C ASN A 203 20.99 13.93 -0.07
N PRO A 204 20.12 14.77 0.53
CA PRO A 204 19.59 15.97 -0.11
C PRO A 204 20.68 16.89 -0.66
N GLY A 205 20.37 17.57 -1.77
CA GLY A 205 21.26 18.55 -2.41
C GLY A 205 22.32 17.93 -3.33
N ASN A 206 22.24 16.62 -3.60
CA ASN A 206 23.11 15.92 -4.55
C ASN A 206 22.40 15.58 -5.86
N ASP A 207 21.24 16.19 -6.12
CA ASP A 207 20.34 15.85 -7.23
C ASP A 207 20.98 16.07 -8.61
N THR A 208 21.99 16.94 -8.67
CA THR A 208 22.74 17.27 -9.90
C THR A 208 24.05 16.50 -10.08
N LEU A 209 24.40 15.58 -9.15
CA LEU A 209 25.70 14.92 -9.17
C LEU A 209 25.69 13.60 -9.94
N CYS A 210 26.41 13.54 -11.05
CA CYS A 210 26.76 12.29 -11.71
C CYS A 210 28.13 12.41 -12.41
N PRO A 211 29.25 12.13 -11.71
CA PRO A 211 30.60 12.38 -12.24
C PRO A 211 30.94 11.63 -13.53
N GLY A 212 30.35 10.47 -13.78
CA GLY A 212 30.60 9.67 -14.99
C GLY A 212 29.77 10.10 -16.21
N LEU A 213 28.83 11.03 -16.05
CA LEU A 213 27.86 11.37 -17.10
C LEU A 213 28.52 12.01 -18.33
N GLU A 214 29.37 13.02 -18.14
CA GLU A 214 30.05 13.71 -19.25
C GLU A 214 30.96 12.76 -20.03
N ALA A 215 31.67 11.88 -19.32
CA ALA A 215 32.54 10.88 -19.95
C ALA A 215 31.72 9.86 -20.75
N ALA A 216 30.59 9.39 -20.21
CA ALA A 216 29.70 8.47 -20.92
C ALA A 216 29.06 9.13 -22.16
N GLN A 217 28.69 10.40 -22.08
CA GLN A 217 28.21 11.18 -23.22
C GLN A 217 29.28 11.30 -24.30
N ALA A 218 30.53 11.62 -23.92
CA ALA A 218 31.64 11.74 -24.85
C ALA A 218 32.06 10.40 -25.48
N ALA A 219 31.91 9.29 -24.75
CA ALA A 219 32.25 7.94 -25.21
C ALA A 219 31.22 7.33 -26.18
N GLY A 220 30.06 7.98 -26.36
CA GLY A 220 28.99 7.51 -27.23
C GLY A 220 28.06 6.53 -26.51
N ASN A 221 26.97 7.06 -25.96
CA ASN A 221 25.92 6.28 -25.31
C ASN A 221 25.12 5.46 -26.35
N PRO A 222 25.10 4.12 -26.29
CA PRO A 222 24.33 3.31 -27.23
C PRO A 222 22.82 3.36 -26.97
N LEU A 223 22.38 3.73 -25.75
CA LEU A 223 20.98 3.69 -25.37
C LEU A 223 20.17 4.79 -26.08
N LYS A 224 19.18 4.36 -26.85
CA LYS A 224 18.31 5.22 -27.63
C LYS A 224 16.90 4.65 -27.71
N PHE A 225 15.93 5.47 -27.37
CA PHE A 225 14.52 5.11 -27.46
C PHE A 225 13.69 6.18 -28.15
N GLU A 226 12.55 5.75 -28.69
CA GLU A 226 11.53 6.63 -29.24
C GLU A 226 10.18 6.37 -28.58
N LEU A 227 9.48 7.46 -28.26
CA LEU A 227 8.13 7.42 -27.74
C LEU A 227 7.14 7.63 -28.89
N SER A 228 6.24 6.69 -29.10
CA SER A 228 5.27 6.69 -30.20
C SER A 228 3.87 7.14 -29.77
N SER A 229 3.50 6.91 -28.52
CA SER A 229 2.18 7.26 -27.98
C SER A 229 2.19 7.27 -26.46
N MET A 230 1.24 8.01 -25.87
CA MET A 230 0.88 7.94 -24.46
C MET A 230 -0.63 7.71 -24.34
N THR A 231 -1.04 6.86 -23.40
CA THR A 231 -2.44 6.67 -23.01
C THR A 231 -2.54 6.78 -21.50
N THR A 232 -3.54 7.52 -21.00
CA THR A 232 -3.77 7.71 -19.56
C THR A 232 -5.10 7.08 -19.15
N LYS A 233 -5.11 6.39 -18.01
CA LYS A 233 -6.29 5.78 -17.37
C LYS A 233 -6.46 6.36 -15.96
N TYR A 234 -7.70 6.44 -15.48
CA TYR A 234 -8.03 7.18 -14.25
C TYR A 234 -8.83 6.36 -13.22
N GLU A 235 -9.16 5.10 -13.53
CA GLU A 235 -9.96 4.26 -12.64
C GLU A 235 -9.58 2.78 -12.79
N ASP A 236 -9.88 1.98 -11.76
CA ASP A 236 -9.34 0.63 -11.60
C ASP A 236 -9.75 -0.35 -12.71
N MET A 237 -10.94 -0.25 -13.28
CA MET A 237 -11.43 -1.17 -14.32
C MET A 237 -10.67 -0.99 -15.63
N SER A 238 -10.58 0.23 -16.15
CA SER A 238 -9.88 0.54 -17.39
C SER A 238 -8.36 0.45 -17.24
N VAL A 239 -7.83 0.64 -16.04
CA VAL A 239 -6.43 0.32 -15.73
C VAL A 239 -6.18 -1.17 -15.91
N ARG A 240 -7.01 -2.04 -15.33
CA ARG A 240 -6.84 -3.50 -15.44
C ARG A 240 -7.04 -4.02 -16.85
N GLU A 241 -8.11 -3.59 -17.54
CA GLU A 241 -8.34 -3.91 -18.95
C GLU A 241 -7.11 -3.54 -19.80
N HIS A 242 -6.59 -2.34 -19.60
CA HIS A 242 -5.46 -1.86 -20.38
C HIS A 242 -4.16 -2.56 -20.02
N LEU A 243 -3.96 -2.93 -18.75
CA LEU A 243 -2.82 -3.74 -18.28
C LEU A 243 -2.79 -5.09 -19.01
N VAL A 244 -3.92 -5.80 -19.06
CA VAL A 244 -4.06 -7.08 -19.76
C VAL A 244 -3.83 -6.90 -21.25
N ARG A 245 -4.51 -5.93 -21.86
CA ARG A 245 -4.47 -5.70 -23.30
C ARG A 245 -3.07 -5.33 -23.80
N LYS A 246 -2.32 -4.54 -23.01
CA LYS A 246 -0.95 -4.14 -23.35
C LYS A 246 0.10 -5.14 -22.90
N ASN A 247 -0.18 -5.93 -21.87
CA ASN A 247 0.77 -6.80 -21.19
C ASN A 247 2.10 -6.07 -20.92
N GLN A 248 2.00 -4.90 -20.30
CA GLN A 248 3.10 -3.96 -20.08
C GLN A 248 2.99 -3.32 -18.70
N ALA A 249 4.11 -3.16 -17.99
CA ALA A 249 4.10 -2.41 -16.73
C ALA A 249 3.82 -0.93 -17.01
N MET A 250 3.16 -0.24 -16.09
CA MET A 250 2.68 1.12 -16.32
C MET A 250 2.99 2.03 -15.13
N PRO A 251 3.63 3.19 -15.33
CA PRO A 251 3.76 4.19 -14.28
C PRO A 251 2.38 4.63 -13.76
N LEU A 252 2.28 4.72 -12.44
CA LEU A 252 1.07 5.04 -11.70
C LEU A 252 1.37 6.22 -10.79
N SER A 253 0.62 7.31 -10.93
CA SER A 253 0.58 8.42 -9.97
C SER A 253 -0.62 8.25 -9.05
N THR A 254 -0.41 8.45 -7.75
CA THR A 254 -1.47 8.40 -6.75
C THR A 254 -1.24 9.46 -5.68
N PRO A 255 -2.29 10.06 -5.11
CA PRO A 255 -2.15 10.80 -3.87
C PRO A 255 -1.73 9.84 -2.74
N ILE A 256 -0.94 10.36 -1.81
CA ILE A 256 -0.68 9.75 -0.51
C ILE A 256 -1.42 10.54 0.55
N ALA A 257 -1.99 9.82 1.51
CA ALA A 257 -2.71 10.41 2.63
C ALA A 257 -1.94 10.23 3.95
N MET A 258 -1.88 11.31 4.71
CA MET A 258 -1.69 11.26 6.15
C MET A 258 -3.00 10.89 6.83
N ILE A 259 -2.88 10.20 7.96
CA ILE A 259 -4.01 9.68 8.72
C ILE A 259 -3.94 10.20 10.14
N THR A 260 -5.10 10.65 10.63
CA THR A 260 -5.30 10.89 12.06
C THR A 260 -5.98 9.68 12.68
N HIS A 261 -5.27 9.01 13.59
CA HIS A 261 -5.82 7.94 14.42
C HIS A 261 -6.36 8.50 15.74
N TYR A 262 -7.16 7.72 16.47
CA TYR A 262 -7.82 8.12 17.71
C TYR A 262 -7.62 7.08 18.79
N TYR A 263 -6.91 7.45 19.87
CA TYR A 263 -6.84 6.60 21.06
C TYR A 263 -8.08 6.77 21.92
N PRO A 264 -8.87 5.72 22.19
CA PRO A 264 -10.02 5.79 23.09
C PRO A 264 -9.57 5.84 24.55
N CYS A 265 -10.09 6.82 25.30
CA CYS A 265 -9.82 6.97 26.73
C CYS A 265 -10.71 6.03 27.58
N ILE A 266 -10.46 4.73 27.49
CA ILE A 266 -11.20 3.67 28.20
C ILE A 266 -10.36 2.96 29.26
N GLY A 267 -11.03 2.40 30.27
CA GLY A 267 -10.42 1.50 31.27
C GLY A 267 -9.23 2.13 31.99
N ALA A 268 -8.11 1.39 32.06
CA ALA A 268 -6.87 1.85 32.68
C ALA A 268 -6.24 3.08 31.98
N PHE A 269 -6.59 3.32 30.71
CA PHE A 269 -6.09 4.47 29.96
C PHE A 269 -6.87 5.76 30.24
N ALA A 270 -8.08 5.67 30.79
CA ALA A 270 -8.87 6.84 31.18
C ALA A 270 -8.17 7.71 32.24
N SER A 271 -7.28 7.13 33.05
CA SER A 271 -6.45 7.85 34.02
C SER A 271 -5.20 8.51 33.42
N ASN A 272 -4.94 8.35 32.12
CA ASN A 272 -3.84 9.06 31.47
C ASN A 272 -4.11 10.58 31.51
N HIS A 273 -3.11 11.38 31.87
CA HIS A 273 -3.22 12.84 31.91
C HIS A 273 -3.67 13.47 30.57
N HIS A 274 -3.40 12.82 29.43
CA HIS A 274 -3.88 13.27 28.13
C HIS A 274 -5.37 12.97 27.86
N CYS A 275 -6.00 12.14 28.70
CA CYS A 275 -7.41 11.76 28.59
C CYS A 275 -8.36 12.73 29.34
N GLN A 276 -7.92 13.96 29.61
CA GLN A 276 -8.74 14.99 30.22
C GLN A 276 -9.65 15.67 29.18
N PRO A 277 -10.84 16.19 29.58
CA PRO A 277 -11.80 16.80 28.65
C PRO A 277 -11.23 17.94 27.80
N GLU A 278 -10.24 18.67 28.32
CA GLU A 278 -9.60 19.82 27.65
C GLU A 278 -8.65 19.39 26.54
N THR A 279 -8.13 18.15 26.60
CA THR A 279 -7.13 17.61 25.67
C THR A 279 -7.71 16.56 24.71
N CYS A 280 -8.93 16.06 24.94
CA CYS A 280 -9.56 15.05 24.10
C CYS A 280 -10.70 15.60 23.22
N THR A 281 -11.07 14.80 22.21
CA THR A 281 -12.14 15.12 21.25
C THR A 281 -13.19 14.01 21.22
N LEU A 282 -14.33 14.26 20.58
CA LEU A 282 -15.35 13.24 20.40
C LEU A 282 -14.79 12.07 19.57
N CYS A 283 -14.90 10.86 20.10
CA CYS A 283 -14.52 9.65 19.37
C CYS A 283 -15.37 9.50 18.10
N PRO A 284 -14.78 9.02 16.99
CA PRO A 284 -15.53 8.72 15.77
C PRO A 284 -16.63 7.68 16.00
N GLY A 285 -17.72 7.80 15.24
CA GLY A 285 -18.96 7.04 15.49
C GLY A 285 -18.87 5.52 15.26
N ASP A 286 -17.84 5.08 14.56
CA ASP A 286 -17.46 3.67 14.36
C ASP A 286 -16.57 3.12 15.50
N MET A 287 -16.19 3.95 16.49
CA MET A 287 -15.54 3.54 17.73
C MET A 287 -16.54 3.57 18.89
N ALA A 288 -17.20 2.44 19.13
CA ALA A 288 -18.32 2.34 20.07
C ALA A 288 -17.89 1.98 21.51
N THR A 289 -17.15 2.85 22.22
CA THR A 289 -16.89 2.61 23.66
C THR A 289 -16.73 3.86 24.53
N THR A 290 -16.38 5.03 24.00
CA THR A 290 -16.23 6.30 24.78
C THR A 290 -16.58 7.54 23.97
N THR A 291 -16.82 8.66 24.66
CA THR A 291 -16.98 10.00 24.06
C THR A 291 -15.68 10.81 24.01
N CYS A 292 -14.58 10.33 24.59
CA CYS A 292 -13.31 11.05 24.69
C CYS A 292 -12.18 10.24 24.04
N CYS A 293 -11.58 10.80 22.99
CA CYS A 293 -10.47 10.22 22.23
C CYS A 293 -9.36 11.24 21.99
N ILE A 294 -8.10 10.79 22.02
CA ILE A 294 -6.92 11.63 21.73
C ILE A 294 -6.52 11.44 20.26
N PRO A 295 -6.48 12.52 19.45
CA PRO A 295 -6.07 12.43 18.05
C PRO A 295 -4.55 12.29 17.92
N LEU A 296 -4.11 11.27 17.19
CA LEU A 296 -2.73 11.06 16.76
C LEU A 296 -2.58 11.43 15.29
N LYS A 297 -1.92 12.55 15.02
CA LYS A 297 -1.67 13.01 13.65
C LYS A 297 -0.37 12.41 13.10
N GLY A 298 -0.27 12.36 11.77
CA GLY A 298 0.95 11.94 11.07
C GLY A 298 1.08 10.43 10.85
N GLY A 299 -0.02 9.68 11.01
CA GLY A 299 -0.08 8.30 10.53
C GLY A 299 0.04 8.24 9.01
N ARG A 300 0.57 7.15 8.47
CA ARG A 300 0.72 6.92 7.02
C ARG A 300 -0.37 5.96 6.55
N ASN A 301 -0.87 6.13 5.33
CA ASN A 301 -1.91 5.27 4.74
C ASN A 301 -1.39 3.91 4.20
N ARG A 302 -0.43 3.31 4.91
CA ARG A 302 0.14 1.99 4.61
C ARG A 302 0.61 1.28 5.88
N ASN A 303 0.48 -0.04 5.92
CA ASN A 303 1.02 -0.86 7.03
C ASN A 303 2.46 -1.33 6.73
N MET A 304 3.09 -2.02 7.68
CA MET A 304 4.46 -2.52 7.50
C MET A 304 4.56 -3.72 6.55
N GLU A 305 3.44 -4.30 6.09
CA GLU A 305 3.42 -5.31 5.00
C GLU A 305 3.41 -4.67 3.60
N GLY A 306 3.34 -3.35 3.51
CA GLY A 306 3.22 -2.66 2.22
C GLY A 306 1.81 -2.73 1.62
N GLU A 307 0.78 -2.98 2.44
CA GLU A 307 -0.61 -2.79 2.04
C GLU A 307 -1.01 -1.34 2.28
N PHE A 308 -1.51 -0.69 1.24
CA PHE A 308 -2.13 0.60 1.36
C PHE A 308 -3.58 0.49 1.83
N PHE A 309 -4.07 1.57 2.43
CA PHE A 309 -5.42 1.59 2.93
C PHE A 309 -6.08 2.96 2.92
N SER A 310 -7.38 2.95 3.18
CA SER A 310 -8.15 4.16 3.38
C SER A 310 -8.69 4.26 4.79
N HIS A 311 -8.92 5.50 5.22
CA HIS A 311 -9.33 5.82 6.58
C HIS A 311 -10.27 7.02 6.60
N ARG A 312 -11.21 7.07 7.55
CA ARG A 312 -12.18 8.17 7.68
C ARG A 312 -11.53 9.56 7.85
N SER A 313 -10.35 9.59 8.46
CA SER A 313 -9.61 10.81 8.79
C SER A 313 -8.34 10.95 7.95
N MET A 314 -8.47 10.73 6.64
CA MET A 314 -7.41 10.99 5.66
C MET A 314 -7.30 12.48 5.34
N SER A 315 -6.07 12.97 5.24
CA SER A 315 -5.71 14.29 4.70
C SER A 315 -4.58 14.11 3.69
N ILE A 316 -4.55 14.91 2.63
CA ILE A 316 -3.51 14.81 1.61
C ILE A 316 -2.12 15.11 2.21
N GLU A 317 -1.16 14.23 1.95
CA GLU A 317 0.26 14.42 2.26
C GLU A 317 0.98 15.00 1.05
N GLY A 318 0.72 14.42 -0.13
CA GLY A 318 1.35 14.77 -1.41
C GLY A 318 1.00 13.76 -2.50
N GLY A 319 1.71 13.83 -3.62
CA GLY A 319 1.65 12.82 -4.68
C GLY A 319 2.78 11.80 -4.55
N HIS A 320 2.61 10.63 -5.16
CA HIS A 320 3.66 9.63 -5.29
C HIS A 320 3.50 8.83 -6.58
N ALA A 321 4.63 8.58 -7.23
CA ALA A 321 4.70 7.73 -8.39
C ALA A 321 5.14 6.33 -7.98
N MET A 322 4.60 5.31 -8.64
CA MET A 322 4.95 3.90 -8.49
C MET A 322 4.87 3.21 -9.86
N LEU A 323 5.30 1.95 -9.95
CA LEU A 323 5.15 1.15 -11.17
C LEU A 323 4.06 0.09 -10.98
N LEU A 324 2.96 0.18 -11.71
CA LEU A 324 1.93 -0.86 -11.76
C LEU A 324 2.44 -2.07 -12.54
N VAL A 325 2.42 -3.24 -11.91
CA VAL A 325 2.95 -4.50 -12.47
C VAL A 325 1.93 -5.62 -12.56
N GLY A 326 0.78 -5.48 -11.87
CA GLY A 326 -0.22 -6.53 -11.81
C GLY A 326 -1.47 -6.12 -11.05
N TYR A 327 -2.41 -7.07 -10.98
CA TYR A 327 -3.57 -7.03 -10.10
C TYR A 327 -3.91 -8.44 -9.64
N ASN A 328 -4.52 -8.53 -8.47
CA ASN A 328 -5.11 -9.77 -7.95
C ASN A 328 -6.48 -9.42 -7.37
N ASP A 329 -7.55 -10.01 -7.91
CA ASP A 329 -8.94 -9.80 -7.48
C ASP A 329 -9.34 -10.67 -6.28
N ALA A 330 -8.50 -11.65 -5.90
CA ALA A 330 -8.76 -12.63 -4.84
C ALA A 330 -7.96 -12.39 -3.55
N PHE A 331 -6.88 -11.59 -3.61
CA PHE A 331 -6.07 -11.28 -2.44
C PHE A 331 -6.90 -10.55 -1.37
N LEU A 332 -6.82 -11.01 -0.13
CA LEU A 332 -7.49 -10.44 1.03
C LEU A 332 -6.46 -9.72 1.89
N THR A 333 -6.58 -8.40 2.02
CA THR A 333 -5.69 -7.62 2.89
C THR A 333 -6.00 -7.85 4.37
N ARG A 334 -5.10 -7.40 5.25
CA ARG A 334 -5.31 -7.47 6.72
C ARG A 334 -6.55 -6.72 7.21
N GLU A 335 -7.08 -5.81 6.40
CA GLU A 335 -8.30 -5.04 6.69
C GLU A 335 -9.56 -5.69 6.17
N GLY A 336 -9.44 -6.86 5.53
CA GLY A 336 -10.56 -7.55 4.92
C GLY A 336 -10.98 -6.95 3.58
N PHE A 337 -10.14 -6.15 2.92
CA PHE A 337 -10.41 -5.72 1.55
C PHE A 337 -9.98 -6.80 0.57
N THR A 338 -10.88 -7.15 -0.33
CA THR A 338 -10.61 -8.12 -1.39
C THR A 338 -10.31 -7.40 -2.70
N GLY A 339 -9.21 -7.79 -3.33
CA GLY A 339 -8.85 -7.33 -4.65
C GLY A 339 -8.10 -5.99 -4.67
N GLY A 340 -7.12 -5.89 -5.56
CA GLY A 340 -6.31 -4.68 -5.67
C GLY A 340 -5.29 -4.70 -6.79
N LEU A 341 -4.56 -3.59 -6.89
CA LEU A 341 -3.43 -3.41 -7.81
C LEU A 341 -2.13 -3.76 -7.09
N ILE A 342 -1.21 -4.38 -7.81
CA ILE A 342 0.13 -4.70 -7.34
C ILE A 342 1.11 -3.70 -7.96
N VAL A 343 1.81 -2.97 -7.12
CA VAL A 343 2.73 -1.91 -7.53
C VAL A 343 4.12 -2.16 -7.00
N LYS A 344 5.16 -1.86 -7.78
CA LYS A 344 6.52 -1.73 -7.25
C LYS A 344 6.70 -0.32 -6.71
N ASN A 345 7.20 -0.23 -5.48
CA ASN A 345 7.41 1.01 -4.77
C ASN A 345 8.91 1.31 -4.59
N SER A 346 9.25 2.60 -4.43
CA SER A 346 10.61 3.13 -4.29
C SER A 346 11.04 3.41 -2.86
N TRP A 347 10.14 3.21 -1.90
CA TRP A 347 10.52 3.16 -0.51
C TRP A 347 11.18 1.83 -0.19
N ALA A 348 12.40 1.91 0.32
CA ALA A 348 13.10 0.72 0.72
C ALA A 348 12.58 0.16 2.04
N ASP A 349 12.75 -1.14 2.16
CA ASP A 349 12.46 -1.87 3.39
C ASP A 349 13.47 -1.49 4.49
N GLY A 350 13.03 -1.68 5.72
CA GLY A 350 13.82 -1.37 6.91
C GLY A 350 13.01 -1.43 8.20
N PRO A 351 13.49 -0.80 9.28
CA PRO A 351 12.92 -0.98 10.62
C PRO A 351 11.46 -0.55 10.80
N THR A 352 10.93 0.29 9.91
CA THR A 352 9.56 0.84 10.02
C THR A 352 8.76 0.63 8.74
N GLN A 353 9.23 -0.23 7.86
CA GLN A 353 8.67 -0.40 6.52
C GLN A 353 9.09 -1.76 5.95
N GLY A 354 8.13 -2.54 5.49
CA GLY A 354 8.38 -3.78 4.77
C GLY A 354 7.64 -3.79 3.45
N SER A 355 7.87 -4.85 2.70
CA SER A 355 7.24 -5.12 1.42
C SER A 355 7.27 -6.62 1.15
N HIS A 356 6.65 -7.02 0.05
CA HIS A 356 6.60 -8.42 -0.34
C HIS A 356 7.08 -8.64 -1.76
N SER A 357 7.27 -9.91 -2.11
CA SER A 357 7.51 -10.35 -3.46
C SER A 357 6.24 -10.26 -4.31
N LEU A 358 6.41 -10.18 -5.63
CA LEU A 358 5.28 -10.26 -6.55
C LEU A 358 4.52 -11.60 -6.41
N ALA A 359 5.25 -12.68 -6.17
CA ALA A 359 4.68 -14.02 -6.01
C ALA A 359 3.74 -14.11 -4.80
N TYR A 360 4.05 -13.41 -3.70
CA TYR A 360 3.18 -13.34 -2.52
C TYR A 360 1.84 -12.66 -2.84
N TRP A 361 1.88 -11.49 -3.47
CA TRP A 361 0.66 -10.78 -3.87
C TRP A 361 -0.16 -11.54 -4.92
N MET A 362 0.49 -12.38 -5.72
CA MET A 362 -0.14 -13.28 -6.66
C MET A 362 -0.64 -14.59 -6.04
N GLN A 363 -0.41 -14.81 -4.74
CA GLN A 363 -0.74 -16.04 -4.02
C GLN A 363 -0.10 -17.30 -4.64
N GLU A 364 1.10 -17.14 -5.21
CA GLU A 364 1.90 -18.21 -5.82
C GLU A 364 2.86 -18.87 -4.81
N VAL A 365 3.11 -18.24 -3.67
CA VAL A 365 3.95 -18.72 -2.58
C VAL A 365 3.19 -18.67 -1.26
N SER A 366 3.53 -19.57 -0.33
CA SER A 366 3.05 -19.52 1.04
C SER A 366 3.71 -18.40 1.86
N ASP A 367 3.09 -18.00 2.97
CA ASP A 367 3.70 -17.06 3.93
C ASP A 367 5.09 -17.53 4.40
N TRP A 368 5.28 -18.85 4.50
CA TRP A 368 6.54 -19.43 4.94
C TRP A 368 7.63 -19.33 3.86
N GLU A 369 7.29 -19.59 2.60
CA GLU A 369 8.19 -19.34 1.47
C GLU A 369 8.50 -17.86 1.35
N GLU A 370 7.51 -16.99 1.50
CA GLU A 370 7.69 -15.55 1.44
C GLU A 370 8.66 -15.05 2.49
N ARG A 371 8.60 -15.54 3.74
CA ARG A 371 9.58 -15.16 4.78
C ARG A 371 11.02 -15.56 4.47
N SER A 372 11.24 -16.48 3.53
CA SER A 372 12.61 -16.77 3.05
C SER A 372 13.13 -15.78 2.01
N VAL A 373 12.24 -14.98 1.43
CA VAL A 373 12.52 -13.98 0.38
C VAL A 373 12.43 -12.58 0.96
N CYS A 374 11.30 -12.26 1.60
CA CYS A 374 11.01 -11.01 2.28
C CYS A 374 10.65 -11.30 3.75
N PRO A 375 11.65 -11.59 4.61
CA PRO A 375 11.41 -11.91 6.03
C PRO A 375 10.62 -10.83 6.79
N ASN A 376 10.78 -9.55 6.41
CA ASN A 376 10.19 -8.42 7.13
C ASN A 376 10.44 -8.50 8.65
N SER A 377 11.70 -8.80 9.05
CA SER A 377 12.09 -9.13 10.42
C SER A 377 11.69 -8.08 11.47
N TYR A 378 11.60 -6.80 11.08
CA TYR A 378 11.19 -5.72 11.98
C TYR A 378 9.68 -5.57 12.14
N ASN A 379 8.87 -6.27 11.35
CA ASN A 379 7.43 -6.22 11.48
C ASN A 379 6.98 -6.96 12.76
N PRO A 380 6.31 -6.28 13.71
CA PRO A 380 5.84 -6.89 14.96
C PRO A 380 4.92 -8.10 14.77
N PHE A 381 4.20 -8.17 13.65
CA PHE A 381 3.32 -9.30 13.34
C PHE A 381 4.05 -10.50 12.72
N ASN A 382 5.33 -10.35 12.36
CA ASN A 382 6.18 -11.43 11.89
C ASN A 382 7.07 -12.02 13.00
N TRP A 383 7.04 -11.46 14.22
CA TRP A 383 7.74 -12.03 15.37
C TRP A 383 7.07 -13.31 15.87
N TYR A 384 7.88 -14.26 16.31
CA TYR A 384 7.42 -15.54 16.80
C TYR A 384 6.72 -15.37 18.16
N GLN A 385 5.51 -15.92 18.29
CA GLN A 385 4.73 -15.87 19.53
C GLN A 385 4.92 -17.17 20.32
N CYS A 386 5.22 -17.06 21.61
CA CYS A 386 5.49 -18.20 22.49
C CYS A 386 4.88 -17.99 23.89
N GLY A 387 4.68 -19.08 24.64
CA GLY A 387 4.08 -19.01 25.99
C GLY A 387 2.60 -18.56 25.97
N ASN A 388 1.87 -18.99 24.94
CA ASN A 388 0.44 -18.70 24.74
C ASN A 388 -0.48 -19.58 25.61
N GLU A 389 0.04 -20.62 26.26
CA GLU A 389 -0.71 -21.29 27.31
C GLU A 389 -0.85 -20.33 28.49
N GLY A 390 -2.05 -19.76 28.65
CA GLY A 390 -2.37 -18.99 29.84
C GLY A 390 -2.10 -19.86 31.06
N ILE A 391 -1.51 -19.28 32.10
CA ILE A 391 -1.55 -19.83 33.46
C ILE A 391 -3.00 -20.26 33.68
N SER A 392 -3.25 -21.56 33.54
CA SER A 392 -4.58 -22.09 33.77
C SER A 392 -4.80 -21.81 35.24
N SER A 393 -5.76 -20.93 35.52
CA SER A 393 -6.20 -20.64 36.87
C SER A 393 -6.96 -21.85 37.42
N LYS A 394 -6.28 -22.99 37.53
CA LYS A 394 -6.54 -23.92 38.61
C LYS A 394 -5.96 -23.26 39.85
N GLN A 395 -6.80 -22.42 40.47
CA GLN A 395 -6.68 -22.12 41.89
C GLN A 395 -6.95 -23.41 42.68
N ASP A 396 -6.04 -24.37 42.60
CA ASP A 396 -5.92 -25.40 43.63
C ASP A 396 -4.99 -24.82 44.69
N GLY A 397 -5.60 -24.41 45.79
CA GLY A 397 -4.94 -23.73 46.91
C GLY A 397 -3.96 -24.65 47.62
N ASN A 398 -2.72 -24.67 47.15
CA ASN A 398 -1.49 -24.86 47.91
C ASN A 398 -0.35 -25.07 46.91
N GLU A 399 0.29 -23.99 46.47
CA GLU A 399 1.61 -24.13 45.86
C GLU A 399 2.41 -22.83 46.06
N THR A 400 3.65 -23.03 46.47
CA THR A 400 4.73 -22.05 46.53
C THR A 400 4.77 -21.26 45.23
N GLN A 401 5.07 -19.95 45.30
CA GLN A 401 5.32 -19.10 44.13
C GLN A 401 6.44 -19.70 43.27
N GLU A 402 6.08 -20.57 42.32
CA GLU A 402 7.00 -21.07 41.32
C GLU A 402 7.22 -19.97 40.28
N TYR A 403 8.49 -19.65 40.14
CA TYR A 403 9.03 -18.79 39.11
C TYR A 403 8.82 -19.47 37.74
N ASN A 404 8.52 -18.69 36.70
CA ASN A 404 8.68 -19.04 35.27
C ASN A 404 7.69 -19.94 34.50
N GLU A 405 6.56 -20.39 35.04
CA GLU A 405 5.71 -21.38 34.32
C GLU A 405 5.21 -20.97 32.91
N GLY A 406 5.29 -19.69 32.50
CA GLY A 406 4.89 -19.25 31.15
C GLY A 406 6.03 -18.89 30.17
N VAL A 407 7.25 -18.61 30.66
CA VAL A 407 8.37 -18.17 29.80
C VAL A 407 9.26 -19.32 29.36
N GLU A 408 9.22 -20.47 30.05
CA GLU A 408 10.06 -21.63 29.75
C GLU A 408 9.86 -22.14 28.32
N ASP A 409 8.62 -22.10 27.81
CA ASP A 409 8.30 -22.42 26.42
C ASP A 409 9.11 -21.56 25.45
N CYS A 410 9.23 -20.26 25.71
CA CYS A 410 10.00 -19.32 24.90
C CYS A 410 11.52 -19.58 24.97
N LEU A 411 11.99 -20.17 26.07
CA LEU A 411 13.41 -20.46 26.30
C LEU A 411 13.82 -21.84 25.78
N SER A 412 12.85 -22.71 25.48
CA SER A 412 13.10 -24.08 25.00
C SER A 412 13.85 -24.10 23.66
N GLU A 413 14.72 -25.11 23.49
CA GLU A 413 15.44 -25.33 22.23
C GLU A 413 14.48 -25.68 21.08
N GLU A 414 13.34 -26.28 21.39
CA GLU A 414 12.28 -26.57 20.43
C GLU A 414 11.69 -25.28 19.85
N THR A 415 11.30 -24.33 20.70
CA THR A 415 10.78 -23.02 20.24
C THR A 415 11.81 -22.25 19.43
N LYS A 416 13.09 -22.25 19.85
CA LYS A 416 14.18 -21.63 19.06
C LYS A 416 14.27 -22.26 17.68
N THR A 417 14.26 -23.59 17.61
CA THR A 417 14.29 -24.32 16.33
C THR A 417 13.07 -23.99 15.47
N PHE A 418 11.87 -23.91 16.05
CA PHE A 418 10.68 -23.54 15.31
C PHE A 418 10.71 -22.10 14.80
N ALA A 419 11.16 -21.14 15.60
CA ALA A 419 11.31 -19.75 15.18
C ALA A 419 12.31 -19.63 14.02
N ASP A 420 13.46 -20.29 14.12
CA ASP A 420 14.50 -20.31 13.08
C ASP A 420 13.97 -20.91 11.77
N VAL A 421 13.27 -22.04 11.87
CA VAL A 421 12.68 -22.77 10.75
C VAL A 421 11.56 -21.96 10.10
N ASN A 422 10.76 -21.22 10.88
CA ASN A 422 9.72 -20.30 10.38
C ASN A 422 10.27 -18.97 9.88
N ILE A 423 11.56 -18.70 10.09
CA ILE A 423 12.23 -17.45 9.72
C ILE A 423 11.57 -16.26 10.42
N GLN A 424 11.29 -16.42 11.71
CA GLN A 424 10.66 -15.41 12.55
C GLN A 424 11.57 -15.07 13.73
N PRO A 425 11.84 -13.80 14.01
CA PRO A 425 12.56 -13.42 15.20
C PRO A 425 11.80 -13.82 16.47
N LEU A 426 12.51 -14.40 17.42
CA LEU A 426 12.02 -14.84 18.72
C LEU A 426 12.42 -13.85 19.82
N GLN A 427 13.67 -13.39 19.80
CA GLN A 427 14.25 -12.56 20.84
C GLN A 427 14.24 -11.08 20.45
N LEU A 428 13.69 -10.26 21.33
CA LEU A 428 13.57 -8.82 21.13
C LEU A 428 14.34 -8.03 22.18
N LYS A 429 14.76 -6.82 21.80
CA LYS A 429 15.37 -5.80 22.65
C LYS A 429 14.55 -4.53 22.61
N CYS A 430 14.44 -3.90 23.78
CA CYS A 430 13.80 -2.61 23.93
C CYS A 430 14.69 -1.49 23.40
N LYS A 431 14.09 -0.52 22.72
CA LYS A 431 14.72 0.72 22.26
C LYS A 431 14.20 1.96 23.00
N ASP A 432 13.06 1.85 23.68
CA ASP A 432 12.38 2.96 24.32
C ASP A 432 12.37 2.82 25.86
N PRO A 433 13.21 3.58 26.59
CA PRO A 433 13.31 3.50 28.04
C PRO A 433 12.05 3.96 28.78
N GLU A 434 11.12 4.64 28.12
CA GLU A 434 9.85 5.08 28.73
C GLU A 434 8.86 3.92 28.86
N LEU A 435 8.96 2.91 27.99
CA LEU A 435 8.01 1.81 27.90
C LEU A 435 8.59 0.47 28.37
N CYS A 436 9.89 0.27 28.24
CA CYS A 436 10.56 -0.96 28.63
C CYS A 436 12.02 -0.72 29.04
N ARG A 437 12.64 -1.71 29.70
CA ARG A 437 14.04 -1.63 30.13
C ARG A 437 14.97 -1.81 28.93
N VAL A 438 15.80 -0.81 28.68
CA VAL A 438 16.81 -0.79 27.59
C VAL A 438 18.19 -1.21 28.06
N ASP A 439 18.46 -1.17 29.37
CA ASP A 439 19.73 -1.49 29.99
C ASP A 439 19.71 -2.90 30.60
N GLY A 440 20.90 -3.47 30.77
CA GLY A 440 21.07 -4.80 31.38
C GLY A 440 20.92 -5.95 30.37
N ASP A 441 20.53 -7.12 30.89
CA ASP A 441 20.42 -8.38 30.16
C ASP A 441 18.97 -8.73 29.79
N PHE A 442 18.05 -7.77 29.84
CA PHE A 442 16.65 -8.03 29.55
C PHE A 442 16.42 -8.40 28.08
N THR A 443 15.72 -9.51 27.85
CA THR A 443 15.24 -9.96 26.55
C THR A 443 13.73 -10.06 26.60
N TYR A 444 13.07 -9.72 25.50
CA TYR A 444 11.62 -9.73 25.39
C TYR A 444 11.16 -10.79 24.40
N PHE A 445 10.06 -11.46 24.73
CA PHE A 445 9.42 -12.45 23.86
C PHE A 445 7.96 -12.08 23.66
N VAL A 446 7.43 -12.23 22.44
CA VAL A 446 6.01 -11.94 22.18
C VAL A 446 5.17 -13.05 22.78
N ARG A 447 4.24 -12.66 23.65
CA ARG A 447 3.23 -13.57 24.18
C ARG A 447 2.04 -13.59 23.24
N ASN A 448 1.32 -12.49 23.16
CA ASN A 448 0.14 -12.36 22.31
C ASN A 448 -0.08 -10.92 21.85
N THR A 449 -0.97 -10.77 20.87
CA THR A 449 -1.43 -9.49 20.35
C THR A 449 -2.94 -9.43 20.35
N THR A 450 -3.50 -8.31 20.79
CA THR A 450 -4.96 -8.07 20.80
C THR A 450 -5.27 -6.80 20.01
N ASP A 451 -6.24 -6.86 19.11
CA ASP A 451 -6.75 -5.68 18.40
C ASP A 451 -7.49 -4.75 19.37
N TRP A 452 -7.16 -3.46 19.32
CA TRP A 452 -7.72 -2.41 20.16
C TRP A 452 -8.62 -1.45 19.37
N GLY A 453 -8.74 -1.63 18.05
CA GLY A 453 -9.47 -0.76 17.15
C GLY A 453 -8.62 0.40 16.62
N ASP A 454 -9.11 1.03 15.55
CA ASP A 454 -8.40 2.09 14.81
C ASP A 454 -6.97 1.71 14.38
N ARG A 455 -6.75 0.40 14.18
CA ARG A 455 -5.47 -0.29 13.85
C ARG A 455 -4.43 -0.29 14.96
N MET A 456 -4.83 0.03 16.17
CA MET A 456 -3.96 -0.07 17.34
C MET A 456 -3.98 -1.50 17.85
N THR A 457 -2.82 -1.97 18.28
CA THR A 457 -2.63 -3.29 18.86
C THR A 457 -2.07 -3.15 20.26
N VAL A 458 -2.60 -3.95 21.19
CA VAL A 458 -1.95 -4.21 22.48
C VAL A 458 -1.09 -5.45 22.31
N MET A 459 0.22 -5.30 22.49
CA MET A 459 1.17 -6.41 22.46
C MET A 459 1.66 -6.69 23.88
N CYS A 460 1.42 -7.91 24.37
CA CYS A 460 1.96 -8.37 25.64
C CYS A 460 3.19 -9.25 25.41
N LEU A 461 4.15 -9.10 26.31
CA LEU A 461 5.50 -9.62 26.19
C LEU A 461 5.92 -10.26 27.52
N TRP A 462 6.79 -11.25 27.42
CA TRP A 462 7.60 -11.68 28.55
C TRP A 462 8.85 -10.82 28.62
N GLU A 463 9.05 -10.08 29.72
CA GLU A 463 10.33 -9.45 30.04
C GLU A 463 11.15 -10.43 30.88
N TYR A 464 12.28 -10.90 30.35
CA TYR A 464 13.11 -11.93 30.96
C TYR A 464 14.55 -11.43 31.18
N SER A 465 15.12 -11.69 32.36
CA SER A 465 16.54 -11.51 32.66
C SER A 465 17.14 -12.82 33.16
N GLU A 466 18.13 -13.31 32.40
CA GLU A 466 18.88 -14.53 32.74
C GLU A 466 19.72 -14.31 34.00
N LYS A 467 20.40 -13.16 34.12
CA LYS A 467 21.30 -12.87 35.25
C LYS A 467 20.56 -12.65 36.55
N GLN A 468 19.39 -12.02 36.49
CA GLN A 468 18.58 -11.76 37.69
C GLN A 468 17.68 -12.94 38.04
N HIS A 469 17.51 -13.90 37.14
CA HIS A 469 16.49 -14.94 37.23
C HIS A 469 15.13 -14.31 37.56
N VAL A 470 14.71 -13.34 36.74
CA VAL A 470 13.39 -12.72 36.83
C VAL A 470 12.71 -12.75 35.47
N ALA A 471 11.43 -13.10 35.46
CA ALA A 471 10.54 -13.05 34.31
C ALA A 471 9.23 -12.41 34.77
N ARG A 472 8.68 -11.52 33.96
CA ARG A 472 7.36 -10.94 34.21
C ARG A 472 6.65 -10.65 32.92
N GLU A 473 5.33 -10.67 32.98
CA GLU A 473 4.50 -10.19 31.90
C GLU A 473 4.44 -8.66 31.91
N ILE A 474 4.59 -8.06 30.74
CA ILE A 474 4.31 -6.65 30.49
C ILE A 474 3.42 -6.52 29.26
N CYS A 475 2.54 -5.52 29.22
CA CYS A 475 1.80 -5.17 28.02
C CYS A 475 2.13 -3.74 27.63
N LEU A 476 2.46 -3.54 26.36
CA LEU A 476 2.58 -2.20 25.80
C LEU A 476 1.21 -1.53 25.81
N PRO A 477 1.15 -0.18 25.90
CA PRO A 477 -0.09 0.52 25.62
C PRO A 477 -0.58 0.19 24.20
N PRO A 478 -1.87 0.39 23.88
CA PRO A 478 -2.33 0.30 22.51
C PRO A 478 -1.45 1.18 21.62
N MET A 479 -0.90 0.61 20.55
CA MET A 479 0.03 1.29 19.66
C MET A 479 -0.19 0.86 18.20
N LEU A 480 0.08 1.77 17.26
CA LEU A 480 0.20 1.36 15.85
C LEU A 480 1.39 0.42 15.70
N GLU A 481 1.29 -0.51 14.75
CA GLU A 481 2.34 -1.46 14.36
C GLU A 481 3.73 -0.79 14.24
N VAL A 482 3.81 0.34 13.52
CA VAL A 482 5.07 1.08 13.33
C VAL A 482 5.66 1.63 14.64
N TYR A 483 4.82 1.96 15.62
CA TYR A 483 5.31 2.41 16.93
C TYR A 483 5.81 1.25 17.77
N ILE A 484 5.19 0.08 17.68
CA ILE A 484 5.70 -1.15 18.32
C ILE A 484 7.10 -1.47 17.76
N ALA A 485 7.31 -1.37 16.43
CA ALA A 485 8.62 -1.58 15.79
C ALA A 485 9.67 -0.50 16.13
N ARG A 486 9.24 0.67 16.66
CA ARG A 486 10.13 1.70 17.20
C ARG A 486 10.47 1.45 18.66
N THR A 487 9.56 0.86 19.43
CA THR A 487 9.73 0.52 20.85
C THR A 487 10.58 -0.73 21.04
N LEU A 488 10.40 -1.75 20.20
CA LEU A 488 11.10 -3.03 20.26
C LEU A 488 11.71 -3.38 18.91
N ALA A 489 12.78 -4.16 18.91
CA ALA A 489 13.29 -4.78 17.69
C ALA A 489 13.92 -6.13 17.98
N PRO A 490 14.01 -7.01 16.97
CA PRO A 490 14.80 -8.22 17.05
C PRO A 490 16.24 -7.97 17.49
N VAL A 491 16.84 -8.96 18.13
CA VAL A 491 18.30 -9.06 18.28
C VAL A 491 18.94 -9.12 16.89
N GLU A 492 20.13 -8.53 16.75
CA GLU A 492 20.79 -8.35 15.44
C GLU A 492 21.05 -9.69 14.73
N GLU A 493 21.32 -10.75 15.50
CA GLU A 493 21.58 -12.09 15.00
C GLU A 493 20.36 -12.76 14.35
N GLU A 494 19.15 -12.35 14.74
CA GLU A 494 17.88 -12.88 14.20
C GLU A 494 17.30 -12.01 13.08
N VAL A 495 17.91 -10.84 12.80
CA VAL A 495 17.49 -9.98 11.69
C VAL A 495 17.94 -10.58 10.37
N LYS A 496 16.97 -10.90 9.51
CA LYS A 496 17.21 -11.25 8.11
C LYS A 496 16.75 -10.11 7.20
N GLU A 497 17.60 -9.78 6.24
CA GLU A 497 17.35 -8.76 5.22
C GLU A 497 16.42 -9.30 4.13
N ASN A 498 15.58 -8.42 3.60
CA ASN A 498 14.76 -8.71 2.42
C ASN A 498 15.65 -8.82 1.17
N ASP A 499 15.34 -9.78 0.29
CA ASP A 499 15.97 -9.89 -1.03
C ASP A 499 15.59 -8.67 -1.87
N THR A 500 16.57 -7.79 -2.12
CA THR A 500 16.36 -6.52 -2.82
C THR A 500 15.90 -6.70 -4.26
N ASP A 501 16.26 -7.84 -4.88
CA ASP A 501 15.81 -8.14 -6.23
C ASP A 501 14.34 -8.56 -6.21
N ARG A 502 13.92 -9.28 -5.17
CA ARG A 502 12.63 -9.97 -5.15
C ARG A 502 11.51 -9.24 -4.42
N CYS A 503 11.84 -8.49 -3.39
CA CYS A 503 10.91 -7.70 -2.56
C CYS A 503 10.66 -6.32 -3.19
N GLY A 504 9.93 -5.43 -2.51
CA GLY A 504 9.64 -4.06 -2.95
C GLY A 504 8.28 -3.87 -3.62
N PHE A 505 7.40 -4.88 -3.56
CA PHE A 505 6.04 -4.78 -4.08
C PHE A 505 5.05 -4.48 -2.96
N TYR A 506 4.08 -3.64 -3.29
CA TYR A 506 3.03 -3.14 -2.42
C TYR A 506 1.67 -3.45 -3.05
N PHE A 507 0.64 -3.43 -2.22
CA PHE A 507 -0.72 -3.71 -2.64
C PHE A 507 -1.63 -2.50 -2.41
N ILE A 508 -2.37 -2.09 -3.44
CA ILE A 508 -3.37 -1.02 -3.36
C ILE A 508 -4.76 -1.64 -3.56
N PRO A 509 -5.54 -1.82 -2.48
CA PRO A 509 -6.91 -2.35 -2.58
C PRO A 509 -7.81 -1.43 -3.41
N TYR A 510 -8.74 -2.01 -4.20
CA TYR A 510 -9.68 -1.21 -4.99
C TYR A 510 -10.53 -0.29 -4.13
N VAL A 511 -10.91 -0.74 -2.94
CA VAL A 511 -11.69 0.05 -1.98
C VAL A 511 -10.92 1.29 -1.56
N ALA A 512 -9.64 1.12 -1.19
CA ALA A 512 -8.79 2.23 -0.78
C ALA A 512 -8.57 3.21 -1.93
N LEU A 513 -8.20 2.70 -3.11
CA LEU A 513 -7.99 3.49 -4.31
C LEU A 513 -9.20 4.35 -4.66
N ARG A 514 -10.41 3.77 -4.69
CA ARG A 514 -11.64 4.50 -5.03
C ARG A 514 -11.95 5.60 -4.00
N GLN A 515 -11.65 5.37 -2.72
CA GLN A 515 -11.82 6.40 -1.69
C GLN A 515 -10.83 7.56 -1.88
N TRP A 516 -9.57 7.27 -2.22
CA TRP A 516 -8.59 8.31 -2.52
C TRP A 516 -8.98 9.11 -3.76
N ILE A 517 -9.42 8.44 -4.84
CA ILE A 517 -9.93 9.11 -6.05
C ILE A 517 -11.09 10.03 -5.71
N ALA A 518 -12.05 9.55 -4.92
CA ALA A 518 -13.23 10.32 -4.55
C ALA A 518 -12.89 11.56 -3.69
N GLN A 519 -11.90 11.45 -2.80
CA GLN A 519 -11.56 12.51 -1.87
C GLN A 519 -10.53 13.50 -2.41
N PHE A 520 -9.50 13.02 -3.11
CA PHE A 520 -8.33 13.80 -3.50
C PHE A 520 -8.14 13.94 -5.01
N GLN A 521 -8.80 13.10 -5.81
CA GLN A 521 -8.47 12.94 -7.24
C GLN A 521 -6.98 12.59 -7.42
N GLY A 522 -6.35 13.00 -8.51
CA GLY A 522 -4.89 12.86 -8.69
C GLY A 522 -4.37 11.44 -8.94
N PHE A 523 -5.25 10.44 -9.03
CA PHE A 523 -4.86 9.10 -9.48
C PHE A 523 -4.90 9.00 -11.00
N PHE A 524 -3.82 8.51 -11.60
CA PHE A 524 -3.80 8.14 -13.00
C PHE A 524 -2.66 7.16 -13.30
N VAL A 525 -2.84 6.40 -14.37
CA VAL A 525 -1.87 5.41 -14.86
C VAL A 525 -1.55 5.73 -16.30
N ASN A 526 -0.27 5.85 -16.63
CA ASN A 526 0.19 6.11 -17.99
C ASN A 526 0.76 4.85 -18.63
N SER A 527 0.46 4.67 -19.90
CA SER A 527 1.02 3.65 -20.77
C SER A 527 1.72 4.34 -21.92
N PHE A 528 2.98 3.98 -22.17
CA PHE A 528 3.77 4.55 -23.25
C PHE A 528 4.13 3.49 -24.29
N GLY A 529 4.00 3.84 -25.57
CA GLY A 529 4.51 3.04 -26.66
C GLY A 529 5.98 3.36 -26.90
N ILE A 530 6.90 2.58 -26.34
CA ILE A 530 8.35 2.77 -26.50
C ILE A 530 8.89 1.82 -27.58
N GLN A 531 9.79 2.33 -28.42
CA GLN A 531 10.62 1.54 -29.33
C GLN A 531 12.09 1.79 -29.01
N TRP A 532 12.87 0.71 -28.91
CA TRP A 532 14.30 0.77 -28.68
C TRP A 532 15.05 0.51 -29.98
N ASP A 533 16.09 1.31 -30.22
CA ASP A 533 16.95 1.17 -31.39
C ASP A 533 17.81 -0.11 -31.25
N PRO A 534 18.03 -0.90 -32.32
CA PRO A 534 18.97 -2.03 -32.30
C PRO A 534 20.34 -1.69 -31.69
N GLN A 535 20.86 -0.48 -31.90
CA GLN A 535 22.16 -0.07 -31.34
C GLN A 535 22.18 -0.13 -29.80
N SER A 536 21.02 -0.05 -29.14
CA SER A 536 20.93 -0.01 -27.68
C SER A 536 21.22 -1.34 -26.99
N TYR A 537 21.46 -2.42 -27.73
CA TYR A 537 21.71 -3.75 -27.19
C TYR A 537 23.13 -4.22 -27.48
N ALA A 538 23.83 -4.69 -26.44
CA ALA A 538 25.19 -5.24 -26.58
C ALA A 538 25.26 -6.41 -27.58
N ALA A 539 24.16 -7.13 -27.80
CA ALA A 539 24.07 -8.18 -28.82
C ALA A 539 24.34 -7.68 -30.25
N ASN A 540 24.17 -6.37 -30.50
CA ASN A 540 24.38 -5.73 -31.81
C ASN A 540 25.67 -4.90 -31.86
N LYS A 541 26.57 -5.01 -30.87
CA LYS A 541 27.77 -4.16 -30.76
C LYS A 541 28.70 -4.24 -31.98
N ASP A 542 28.81 -5.40 -32.60
CA ASP A 542 29.66 -5.60 -33.78
C ASP A 542 29.14 -4.83 -35.01
N LEU A 543 27.85 -4.47 -35.04
CA LEU A 543 27.23 -3.65 -36.09
C LEU A 543 27.36 -2.15 -35.82
N HIS A 544 27.71 -1.78 -34.59
CA HIS A 544 27.78 -0.39 -34.12
C HIS A 544 29.08 -0.11 -33.35
N PRO A 545 30.25 -0.24 -34.01
CA PRO A 545 31.56 -0.06 -33.36
C PRO A 545 31.83 1.37 -32.89
N GLU A 546 30.99 2.34 -33.26
CA GLU A 546 31.06 3.73 -32.84
C GLU A 546 30.65 3.99 -31.39
N PHE A 547 29.95 3.05 -30.72
CA PHE A 547 29.49 3.21 -29.34
C PHE A 547 30.31 2.39 -28.34
N ASP A 548 30.37 2.88 -27.10
CA ASP A 548 30.95 2.13 -25.98
C ASP A 548 29.86 1.35 -25.22
N TYR A 549 29.97 0.02 -25.27
CA TYR A 549 29.07 -0.90 -24.57
C TYR A 549 29.55 -1.30 -23.18
N SER A 550 30.73 -0.85 -22.74
CA SER A 550 31.36 -1.28 -21.48
C SER A 550 30.46 -1.04 -20.26
N LEU A 551 29.84 0.14 -20.16
CA LEU A 551 28.90 0.48 -19.09
C LEU A 551 27.60 -0.33 -19.17
N LEU A 552 27.13 -0.61 -20.38
CA LEU A 552 25.92 -1.41 -20.59
C LEU A 552 26.13 -2.85 -20.14
N GLU A 553 27.25 -3.46 -20.55
CA GLU A 553 27.63 -4.81 -20.15
C GLU A 553 27.85 -4.90 -18.63
N ALA A 554 28.50 -3.90 -18.02
CA ALA A 554 28.69 -3.83 -16.57
C ALA A 554 27.39 -3.68 -15.77
N SER A 555 26.36 -3.10 -16.38
CA SER A 555 25.03 -2.92 -15.76
C SER A 555 24.03 -4.02 -16.15
N THR A 556 24.45 -4.98 -16.97
CA THR A 556 23.65 -6.15 -17.32
C THR A 556 23.75 -7.18 -16.20
N LYS A 557 22.60 -7.53 -15.62
CA LYS A 557 22.47 -8.41 -14.45
C LYS A 557 21.58 -9.60 -14.76
N LYS A 558 21.68 -10.61 -13.90
CA LYS A 558 20.80 -11.77 -13.92
C LYS A 558 19.75 -11.67 -12.83
N GLN A 559 18.56 -12.18 -13.13
CA GLN A 559 17.43 -12.19 -12.22
C GLN A 559 17.48 -13.44 -11.34
N ASN A 560 17.25 -13.25 -10.05
CA ASN A 560 17.09 -14.35 -9.11
C ASN A 560 15.68 -14.95 -9.25
N HIS A 561 15.60 -16.28 -9.36
CA HIS A 561 14.36 -17.03 -9.42
C HIS A 561 14.31 -18.05 -8.29
N SER A 562 13.14 -18.25 -7.70
CA SER A 562 12.87 -19.45 -6.89
C SER A 562 12.13 -20.47 -7.73
N GLU A 563 12.57 -21.71 -7.64
CA GLU A 563 11.72 -22.84 -7.98
C GLU A 563 10.71 -23.04 -6.85
N PHE A 564 9.45 -23.33 -7.17
CA PHE A 564 8.47 -23.72 -6.16
C PHE A 564 8.93 -25.02 -5.51
N LEU A 565 9.26 -24.98 -4.22
CA LEU A 565 9.78 -26.13 -3.48
C LEU A 565 8.66 -26.97 -2.84
N GLY A 566 7.41 -26.53 -2.97
CA GLY A 566 6.23 -27.12 -2.33
C GLY A 566 5.71 -26.23 -1.19
N PRO A 567 4.47 -26.44 -0.71
CA PRO A 567 3.81 -25.57 0.27
C PRO A 567 4.51 -25.53 1.65
N PHE A 568 5.45 -26.45 1.88
CA PHE A 568 6.24 -26.54 3.11
C PHE A 568 7.72 -26.80 2.72
N PRO A 569 8.43 -25.78 2.22
CA PRO A 569 9.77 -25.93 1.63
C PRO A 569 10.79 -26.56 2.60
N TYR A 570 10.61 -26.35 3.92
CA TYR A 570 11.51 -26.85 4.96
C TYR A 570 10.94 -28.00 5.80
N ALA A 571 9.85 -28.66 5.37
CA ALA A 571 9.31 -29.83 6.06
C ALA A 571 10.33 -30.97 6.23
N LYS A 572 11.40 -31.00 5.44
CA LYS A 572 12.50 -31.97 5.55
C LYS A 572 13.45 -31.72 6.73
N VAL A 573 13.41 -30.55 7.35
CA VAL A 573 14.31 -30.16 8.45
C VAL A 573 13.87 -30.76 9.79
N VAL A 574 12.55 -30.93 10.00
CA VAL A 574 12.00 -31.59 11.19
C VAL A 574 11.94 -33.10 10.92
N GLN A 575 13.05 -33.81 11.15
CA GLN A 575 13.09 -35.24 10.86
C GLN A 575 12.21 -36.06 11.81
N HIS A 576 12.02 -35.66 13.07
CA HIS A 576 11.21 -36.39 14.05
C HIS A 576 10.40 -35.40 14.90
N PHE A 577 9.08 -35.60 14.99
CA PHE A 577 8.30 -35.22 16.17
C PHE A 577 8.39 -36.42 17.11
N GLN A 578 9.00 -36.27 18.28
CA GLN A 578 9.01 -37.33 19.31
C GLN A 578 7.94 -37.07 20.36
#